data_AF-A0A645HA80-F1
#
_entry.id   AF-A0A645HA80-F1
#
_cell.length_a   1.000
_cell.length_b   1.000
_cell.length_c   1.000
_cell.angle_alpha   90.00
_cell.angle_beta   90.00
_cell.angle_gamma   90.00
#
_symmetry.space_group_name_H-M   'P 1'
#
loop_
_entity.id
_entity.type
_entity.pdbx_description
1 polymer ?
#
loop_
_entity_poly.entity_id
_entity_poly.type
_entity_poly.pdbx_seq_one_letter_code
_entity_poly.pdbx_strand_id
1 'polypeptide(L)' 'MNGQADEYLQAKRQVEALVVADNVNMQKYKEGLISAIELHTSSNRLLESRISELNAKLKYYLKSNLVNYYKGESYIKE' A
#
# COMPACT_ATOMS: atom_id res chain seq x y z
N MET A 1 -19.43 -0.43 8.49
CA MET A 1 -18.05 -0.90 8.23
C MET A 1 -17.87 -0.96 6.72
N ASN A 2 -17.11 -0.03 6.12
CA ASN A 2 -16.87 -0.02 4.68
C ASN A 2 -15.63 -0.87 4.42
N GLY A 3 -15.79 -2.20 4.44
CA GLY A 3 -14.66 -3.14 4.53
C GLY A 3 -13.51 -2.88 3.56
N GLN A 4 -13.78 -2.51 2.31
CA GLN A 4 -12.77 -2.22 1.30
C GLN A 4 -12.08 -0.85 1.49
N ALA A 5 -12.81 0.14 2.01
CA ALA A 5 -12.22 1.44 2.35
C ALA A 5 -11.32 1.30 3.58
N ASP A 6 -11.75 0.52 4.57
CA ASP A 6 -10.98 0.22 5.77
C ASP A 6 -9.70 -0.57 5.43
N GLU A 7 -9.81 -1.59 4.54
CA GLU A 7 -8.67 -2.35 3.98
C GLU A 7 -7.67 -1.42 3.28
N TYR A 8 -8.15 -0.52 2.42
CA TYR A 8 -7.28 0.45 1.73
C TYR A 8 -6.57 1.40 2.71
N LEU A 9 -7.29 1.96 3.69
CA LEU A 9 -6.71 2.86 4.68
C LEU A 9 -5.67 2.15 5.56
N GLN A 10 -5.90 0.88 5.90
CA GLN A 10 -4.94 0.08 6.63
C GLN A 10 -3.68 -0.18 5.81
N ALA A 11 -3.83 -0.59 4.54
CA ALA A 11 -2.70 -0.84 3.65
C ALA A 11 -1.87 0.43 3.43
N LYS A 12 -2.51 1.59 3.28
CA LYS A 12 -1.84 2.88 3.18
C LYS A 12 -0.99 3.20 4.41
N ARG A 13 -1.55 3.04 5.62
CA ARG A 13 -0.81 3.23 6.88
C ARG A 13 0.38 2.27 7.01
N GLN A 14 0.24 1.05 6.51
CA GLN A 14 1.33 0.06 6.52
C GLN A 14 2.48 0.48 5.60
N VAL A 15 2.16 0.99 4.39
CA VAL A 15 3.17 1.56 3.49
C VAL A 15 3.90 2.73 4.14
N GLU A 16 3.17 3.66 4.77
CA GLU A 16 3.76 4.81 5.48
C GLU A 16 4.75 4.37 6.57
N ALA A 17 4.39 3.37 7.38
CA ALA A 17 5.27 2.81 8.39
C ALA A 17 6.52 2.14 7.79
N LEU A 18 6.36 1.38 6.70
CA LEU A 18 7.47 0.69 6.05
C LEU A 18 8.41 1.64 5.32
N VAL A 19 7.92 2.78 4.82
CA VAL A 19 8.78 3.84 4.27
C VAL A 19 9.74 4.36 5.35
N VAL A 20 9.23 4.63 6.55
CA VAL A 20 10.06 5.08 7.67
C VAL A 20 11.08 4.01 8.05
N ALA A 21 10.64 2.75 8.15
CA ALA A 21 11.54 1.64 8.48
C ALA A 21 12.66 1.44 7.45
N ASP A 22 12.33 1.49 6.16
CA ASP A 22 13.31 1.33 5.08
C ASP A 22 14.32 2.48 5.04
N ASN A 23 13.86 3.71 5.27
CA ASN A 23 14.74 4.87 5.40
C ASN A 23 15.73 4.72 6.56
N VAL A 24 15.28 4.21 7.72
CA VAL A 24 16.16 3.94 8.85
C VAL A 24 17.17 2.84 8.52
N ASN A 25 16.74 1.76 7.85
CA ASN A 25 17.64 0.69 7.44
C ASN A 25 18.68 1.17 6.42
N MET A 26 18.32 2.06 5.51
CA MET A 26 19.26 2.69 4.59
C MET A 26 20.36 3.46 5.35
N GLN A 27 20.03 4.21 6.42
CA GLN A 27 21.04 4.89 7.23
C GLN A 27 21.93 3.91 8.00
N LYS A 28 21.32 2.90 8.64
CA LYS A 28 22.05 1.83 9.32
C LYS A 28 23.03 1.12 8.39
N TYR A 29 22.63 0.87 7.14
CA TYR A 29 23.52 0.26 6.15
C TYR A 29 24.71 1.16 5.81
N LYS A 30 24.48 2.46 5.61
CA LYS A 30 25.56 3.44 5.36
C LYS A 30 26.53 3.54 6.54
N GLU A 31 26.04 3.39 7.75
CA GLU A 31 26.84 3.38 8.99
C GLU A 31 27.51 2.01 9.24
N GLY A 32 27.26 1.00 8.41
CA GLY A 32 27.82 -0.35 8.56
C GLY A 32 27.17 -1.19 9.66
N LEU A 33 26.01 -0.77 10.17
CA LEU A 33 25.29 -1.44 11.27
C LEU A 33 24.42 -2.62 10.81
N ILE A 34 24.06 -2.67 9.52
CA ILE A 34 23.34 -3.79 8.91
C ILE A 34 24.01 -4.20 7.60
N SER A 35 23.78 -5.45 7.20
CA SER A 35 24.23 -5.98 5.92
C SER A 35 23.38 -5.50 4.74
N ALA A 36 23.90 -5.63 3.52
CA ALA A 36 23.15 -5.36 2.30
C ALA A 36 21.91 -6.28 2.17
N ILE A 37 21.99 -7.52 2.66
CA ILE A 37 20.86 -8.48 2.62
C ILE A 37 19.70 -7.97 3.48
N GLU A 38 19.98 -7.41 4.65
CA GLU A 38 18.94 -6.83 5.53
C GLU A 38 18.30 -5.60 4.90
N LEU A 39 19.09 -4.72 4.28
CA LEU A 39 18.57 -3.58 3.53
C LEU A 39 17.65 -4.05 2.39
N HIS A 40 18.11 -4.99 1.55
CA HIS A 40 17.28 -5.54 0.47
C HIS A 40 16.00 -6.21 0.99
N THR A 41 16.07 -6.93 2.10
CA THR A 41 14.89 -7.53 2.73
C THR A 41 13.88 -6.47 3.15
N SER A 42 14.34 -5.37 3.75
CA SER A 42 13.51 -4.23 4.12
C SER A 42 12.85 -3.59 2.89
N SER A 43 13.62 -3.33 1.84
CA SER A 43 13.12 -2.69 0.63
C SER A 43 12.13 -3.57 -0.12
N ASN A 44 12.34 -4.89 -0.12
CA ASN A 44 11.38 -5.85 -0.67
C ASN A 44 10.05 -5.84 0.10
N ARG A 45 10.08 -5.80 1.44
CA ARG A 45 8.85 -5.66 2.25
C ARG A 45 8.09 -4.38 1.93
N LEU A 46 8.80 -3.26 1.73
CA LEU A 46 8.19 -2.00 1.32
C LEU A 46 7.53 -2.13 -0.07
N LEU A 47 8.19 -2.76 -1.03
CA LEU A 47 7.63 -3.01 -2.36
C LEU A 47 6.37 -3.89 -2.31
N GLU A 48 6.42 -4.99 -1.57
CA GLU A 48 5.27 -5.88 -1.36
C GLU A 48 4.08 -5.12 -0.76
N SER A 49 4.32 -4.29 0.27
CA SER A 49 3.27 -3.49 0.88
C SER A 49 2.66 -2.46 -0.07
N ARG A 50 3.46 -1.85 -0.96
CA ARG A 50 2.94 -0.93 -2.00
C ARG A 50 2.06 -1.65 -3.00
N ILE A 51 2.43 -2.88 -3.38
CA ILE A 51 1.59 -3.73 -4.24
C ILE A 51 0.26 -4.04 -3.55
N SER A 52 0.29 -4.38 -2.25
CA SER A 52 -0.93 -4.61 -1.47
C SER A 52 -1.81 -3.36 -1.36
N GLU A 53 -1.23 -2.18 -1.14
CA GLU A 53 -1.97 -0.92 -1.13
C GLU A 53 -2.65 -0.64 -2.48
N LEU A 54 -1.92 -0.80 -3.58
CA LEU A 54 -2.46 -0.63 -4.93
C LEU A 54 -3.64 -1.58 -5.19
N ASN A 55 -3.49 -2.85 -4.83
CA ASN A 55 -4.55 -3.83 -4.96
C ASN A 55 -5.79 -3.47 -4.12
N ALA A 56 -5.60 -3.05 -2.87
CA ALA A 56 -6.69 -2.61 -2.00
C ALA A 56 -7.41 -1.38 -2.58
N LYS A 57 -6.65 -0.41 -3.12
CA LYS A 57 -7.19 0.78 -3.79
C LYS A 57 -8.04 0.42 -5.01
N LEU A 58 -7.57 -0.51 -5.85
CA LEU A 58 -8.32 -0.97 -7.02
C LEU A 58 -9.63 -1.67 -6.62
N LYS A 59 -9.59 -2.56 -5.61
CA LYS A 59 -10.81 -3.20 -5.07
C LYS A 59 -11.80 -2.18 -4.52
N TYR A 60 -11.31 -1.18 -3.79
CA TYR A 60 -12.13 -0.09 -3.28
C TYR A 60 -12.84 0.65 -4.42
N TYR A 61 -12.10 1.06 -5.46
CA TYR A 61 -12.70 1.75 -6.60
C TYR A 61 -13.71 0.89 -7.37
N LEU A 62 -13.42 -0.39 -7.63
CA LEU A 62 -14.37 -1.29 -8.28
C LEU A 62 -15.68 -1.37 -7.48
N LYS A 63 -15.59 -1.50 -6.16
CA LYS A 63 -16.78 -1.55 -5.31
C LYS A 63 -17.52 -0.22 -5.25
N SER A 64 -16.80 0.91 -5.16
CA SER A 64 -17.41 2.24 -5.20
C SER A 64 -18.14 2.49 -6.52
N ASN A 65 -17.52 2.13 -7.65
CA ASN A 65 -18.13 2.24 -8.97
C ASN A 65 -19.37 1.36 -9.09
N LEU A 66 -19.33 0.13 -8.56
CA LEU A 66 -20.47 -0.77 -8.56
C LEU A 66 -21.64 -0.21 -7.73
N VAL A 67 -21.37 0.35 -6.55
CA VAL A 67 -22.39 0.99 -5.71
C VAL A 67 -23.02 2.18 -6.42
N ASN A 68 -22.21 3.03 -7.07
CA ASN A 68 -22.71 4.19 -7.81
C ASN A 68 -23.49 3.78 -9.05
N TYR A 69 -23.08 2.70 -9.72
CA TYR A 69 -23.82 2.14 -10.85
C TYR A 69 -25.22 1.70 -10.45
N TYR A 70 -25.37 1.02 -9.31
CA TYR A 70 -26.71 0.68 -8.79
C TYR A 70 -27.53 1.90 -8.35
N LYS A 71 -26.93 3.08 -8.22
CA LYS A 71 -27.62 4.35 -7.99
C LYS A 71 -27.96 5.10 -9.29
N GLY A 72 -27.63 4.54 -10.45
CA GLY A 72 -27.94 5.11 -11.77
C GLY A 72 -26.81 5.91 -12.42
N GLU A 73 -25.61 5.95 -11.84
CA GLU A 73 -24.43 6.51 -12.52
C GLU A 73 -23.88 5.51 -13.56
N SER A 74 -23.23 6.00 -14.63
CA SER A 74 -22.51 5.10 -15.55
C SER A 74 -21.34 4.41 -14.83
N TYR A 75 -21.20 3.10 -15.03
CA TYR A 75 -20.11 2.32 -14.43
C TYR A 75 -18.73 2.69 -15.02
N ILE A 76 -18.71 3.00 -16.32
CA ILE A 76 -17.54 3.50 -17.04
C ILE A 76 -17.78 4.98 -17.30
N LYS A 77 -16.90 5.83 -16.77
CA LYS A 77 -16.87 7.25 -17.12
C LYS A 77 -15.91 7.37 -18.31
N GLU A 78 -16.41 7.84 -19.46
CA GLU A 78 -15.59 8.19 -20.63
C GLU A 78 -14.61 9.33 -20.31
#